data_AF-A0A419I7N8-F1
#
_entry.id   AF-A0A419I7N8-F1
#
_cell.length_a   1.000
_cell.length_b   1.000
_cell.length_c   1.000
_cell.angle_alpha   90.00
_cell.angle_beta   90.00
_cell.angle_gamma   90.00
#
_symmetry.space_group_name_H-M   'P 1'
#
loop_
_entity.id
_entity.type
_entity.pdbx_description
1 polymer ?
#
loop_
_entity_poly.entity_id
_entity_poly.type
_entity_poly.pdbx_seq_one_letter_code
_entity_poly.pdbx_strand_id
1 'polypeptide(L)'
;MSWTDFYRRREILEAAVRHAERAPAEPLALDEIPGAAEVFGTEENLLLALQYKWSQLLGGYLRAELADPEDAFADGVGDQVDAVSRAWRRAQSKHQALRTLLDNGVQRCTALVPLHEGELRMLAVTAGLAEASEPREEVTNVGHALDALVRAGDARTTCRRSPMGHLRRLLAHSA
;
A
#
# COMPACT_ATOMS: atom_id res chain seq x y z
N MET A 1 5.14 -13.62 -23.69
CA MET A 1 6.08 -12.54 -23.33
C MET A 1 7.48 -13.13 -23.28
N SER A 2 8.42 -12.47 -23.92
CA SER A 2 9.84 -12.80 -23.77
C SER A 2 10.36 -12.31 -22.41
N TRP A 3 11.50 -12.85 -21.97
CA TRP A 3 12.22 -12.35 -20.80
C TRP A 3 12.49 -10.84 -20.92
N THR A 4 12.90 -10.37 -22.10
CA THR A 4 13.14 -8.96 -22.40
C THR A 4 11.89 -8.10 -22.18
N ASP A 5 10.71 -8.57 -22.60
CA ASP A 5 9.45 -7.83 -22.41
C ASP A 5 9.13 -7.65 -20.92
N PHE A 6 9.46 -8.65 -20.09
CA PHE A 6 9.25 -8.58 -18.65
C PHE A 6 10.13 -7.50 -18.01
N TYR A 7 11.44 -7.45 -18.31
CA TYR A 7 12.33 -6.42 -17.76
C TYR A 7 11.92 -5.03 -18.24
N ARG A 8 11.58 -4.90 -19.53
CA ARG A 8 11.12 -3.63 -20.09
C ARG A 8 9.89 -3.10 -19.36
N ARG A 9 8.88 -3.96 -19.14
CA ARG A 9 7.69 -3.59 -18.35
C ARG A 9 8.06 -3.17 -16.94
N ARG A 10 8.94 -3.92 -16.27
CA ARG A 10 9.38 -3.61 -14.90
C ARG A 10 10.06 -2.24 -14.81
N GLU A 11 10.99 -1.95 -15.74
CA GLU A 11 11.71 -0.68 -15.81
C GLU A 11 10.77 0.50 -16.02
N ILE A 12 9.76 0.36 -16.88
CA ILE A 12 8.73 1.38 -17.09
C ILE A 12 7.91 1.61 -15.82
N LEU A 13 7.48 0.55 -15.13
CA LEU A 13 6.75 0.70 -13.87
C LEU A 13 7.58 1.43 -12.80
N GLU A 14 8.88 1.14 -12.71
CA GLU A 14 9.77 1.85 -11.80
C GLU A 14 9.99 3.31 -12.20
N ALA A 15 10.11 3.59 -13.50
CA ALA A 15 10.19 4.95 -14.02
C ALA A 15 8.93 5.76 -13.72
N ALA A 16 7.74 5.17 -13.88
CA ALA A 16 6.47 5.79 -13.55
C ALA A 16 6.38 6.16 -12.06
N VAL A 17 6.80 5.26 -11.16
CA VAL A 17 6.84 5.56 -9.71
C VAL A 17 7.82 6.71 -9.40
N ARG A 18 9.03 6.69 -9.97
CA ARG A 18 10.00 7.79 -9.80
C ARG A 18 9.50 9.12 -10.39
N HIS A 19 8.74 9.06 -11.47
CA HIS A 19 8.11 10.24 -12.06
C HIS A 19 7.08 10.83 -11.08
N ALA A 20 6.18 10.00 -10.56
CA ALA A 20 5.17 10.38 -9.59
C ALA A 20 5.76 10.91 -8.26
N GLU A 21 6.97 10.52 -7.85
CA GLU A 21 7.64 11.11 -6.68
C GLU A 21 7.85 12.62 -6.81
N ARG A 22 8.00 13.14 -8.04
CA ARG A 22 8.22 14.56 -8.30
C ARG A 22 6.92 15.35 -8.37
N ALA A 23 5.85 14.73 -8.88
CA ALA A 23 4.54 15.34 -9.07
C ALA A 23 3.42 14.34 -8.75
N PRO A 24 3.21 13.98 -7.47
CA PRO A 24 2.33 12.87 -7.10
C PRO A 24 0.85 13.13 -7.40
N ALA A 25 0.45 14.40 -7.44
CA ALA A 25 -0.93 14.80 -7.69
C ALA A 25 -1.24 14.97 -9.19
N GLU A 26 -0.25 14.86 -10.08
CA GLU A 26 -0.45 15.04 -11.51
C GLU A 26 -0.76 13.70 -12.20
N PRO A 27 -1.51 13.69 -13.32
CA PRO A 27 -1.63 12.52 -14.18
C PRO A 27 -0.27 12.08 -14.70
N LEU A 28 -0.08 10.78 -14.96
CA LEU A 28 1.14 10.28 -15.57
C LEU A 28 1.16 10.66 -17.05
N ALA A 29 2.07 11.53 -17.44
CA ALA A 29 2.36 11.83 -18.83
C ALA A 29 3.20 10.68 -19.44
N LEU A 30 2.59 9.84 -20.29
CA LEU A 30 3.24 8.65 -20.85
C LEU A 30 4.44 8.99 -21.74
N ASP A 31 4.43 10.16 -22.35
CA ASP A 31 5.51 10.72 -23.16
C ASP A 31 6.75 11.09 -22.33
N GLU A 32 6.56 11.39 -21.04
CA GLU A 32 7.65 11.66 -20.10
C GLU A 32 8.26 10.37 -19.51
N ILE A 33 7.67 9.21 -19.79
CA ILE A 33 8.13 7.89 -19.32
C ILE A 33 8.57 7.06 -20.52
N PRO A 34 9.90 6.89 -20.75
CA PRO A 34 10.42 6.19 -21.92
C PRO A 34 9.79 4.81 -22.14
N GLY A 35 9.16 4.61 -23.29
CA GLY A 35 8.53 3.35 -23.70
C GLY A 35 7.15 3.06 -23.09
N ALA A 36 6.59 3.96 -22.25
CA ALA A 36 5.30 3.72 -21.61
C ALA A 36 4.14 3.68 -22.62
N ALA A 37 4.10 4.64 -23.54
CA ALA A 37 3.10 4.68 -24.62
C ALA A 37 3.12 3.41 -25.48
N GLU A 38 4.30 2.89 -25.80
CA GLU A 38 4.45 1.68 -26.62
C GLU A 38 4.01 0.41 -25.88
N VAL A 39 4.29 0.31 -24.59
CA VAL A 39 4.10 -0.93 -23.81
C VAL A 39 2.75 -1.01 -23.10
N PHE A 40 2.19 0.13 -22.71
CA PHE A 40 0.92 0.21 -21.98
C PHE A 40 -0.18 0.89 -22.79
N GLY A 41 0.16 1.73 -23.77
CA GLY A 41 -0.82 2.44 -24.62
C GLY A 41 -1.52 3.61 -23.94
N THR A 42 -1.98 3.42 -22.70
CA THR A 42 -2.75 4.43 -21.94
C THR A 42 -2.29 4.51 -20.49
N GLU A 43 -2.57 5.65 -19.85
CA GLU A 43 -2.36 5.83 -18.40
C GLU A 43 -3.14 4.81 -17.59
N GLU A 44 -4.39 4.54 -17.98
CA GLU A 44 -5.21 3.52 -17.32
C GLU A 44 -4.50 2.17 -17.28
N ASN A 45 -3.97 1.68 -18.41
CA ASN A 45 -3.26 0.39 -18.45
C ASN A 45 -1.98 0.39 -17.60
N LEU A 46 -1.28 1.52 -17.54
CA LEU A 46 -0.10 1.69 -16.69
C LEU A 46 -0.48 1.65 -15.20
N LEU A 47 -1.54 2.36 -14.81
CA LEU A 47 -2.08 2.37 -13.46
C LEU A 47 -2.60 1.00 -13.03
N LEU A 48 -3.31 0.28 -13.90
CA LEU A 48 -3.76 -1.09 -13.64
C LEU A 48 -2.57 -2.04 -13.38
N ALA A 49 -1.49 -1.89 -14.16
CA ALA A 49 -0.27 -2.67 -13.95
C ALA A 49 0.45 -2.30 -12.65
N LEU A 50 0.44 -1.03 -12.25
CA LEU A 50 0.95 -0.57 -10.96
C LEU A 50 0.11 -1.10 -9.79
N GLN A 51 -1.21 -1.14 -9.91
CA GLN A 51 -2.11 -1.73 -8.91
C GLN A 51 -1.84 -3.22 -8.76
N TYR A 52 -1.63 -3.94 -9.87
CA TYR A 52 -1.22 -5.35 -9.82
C TYR A 52 0.15 -5.54 -9.14
N LYS A 53 1.13 -4.68 -9.44
CA LYS A 53 2.43 -4.70 -8.75
C LYS A 53 2.25 -4.49 -7.25
N TRP A 54 1.41 -3.54 -6.85
CA TRP A 54 1.11 -3.27 -5.45
C TRP A 54 0.44 -4.47 -4.77
N SER A 55 -0.57 -5.11 -5.38
CA SER A 55 -1.21 -6.30 -4.79
C SER A 55 -0.23 -7.44 -4.56
N GLN A 56 0.73 -7.65 -5.47
CA GLN A 56 1.80 -8.65 -5.29
C GLN A 56 2.73 -8.30 -4.13
N LEU A 57 3.17 -7.04 -4.04
CA LEU A 57 4.01 -6.57 -2.94
C LEU A 57 3.31 -6.75 -1.59
N LEU A 58 2.09 -6.25 -1.49
CA LEU A 58 1.28 -6.35 -0.28
C LEU A 58 1.02 -7.79 0.13
N GLY A 59 0.63 -8.66 -0.80
CA GLY A 59 0.47 -10.09 -0.53
C GLY A 59 1.75 -10.75 -0.02
N GLY A 60 2.92 -10.28 -0.48
CA GLY A 60 4.22 -10.66 0.05
C GLY A 60 4.43 -10.24 1.51
N TYR A 61 4.14 -8.98 1.84
CA TYR A 61 4.23 -8.48 3.22
C TYR A 61 3.27 -9.21 4.16
N LEU A 62 2.02 -9.43 3.75
CA LEU A 62 1.02 -10.17 4.54
C LEU A 62 1.49 -11.60 4.81
N ARG A 63 1.95 -12.31 3.78
CA ARG A 63 2.46 -13.68 3.96
C ARG A 63 3.69 -13.72 4.86
N ALA A 64 4.58 -12.74 4.77
CA ALA A 64 5.78 -12.70 5.60
C ALA A 64 5.45 -12.47 7.08
N GLU A 65 4.50 -11.59 7.39
CA GLU A 65 4.12 -11.31 8.79
C GLU A 65 3.19 -12.40 9.37
N LEU A 66 2.36 -13.06 8.54
CA LEU A 66 1.46 -14.13 9.01
C LEU A 66 2.09 -15.52 9.03
N ALA A 67 3.27 -15.70 8.45
CA ALA A 67 3.99 -16.98 8.45
C ALA A 67 4.89 -17.16 9.68
N ASP A 68 4.92 -16.20 10.61
CA ASP A 68 5.76 -16.28 11.81
C ASP A 68 5.23 -17.36 12.78
N PRO A 69 5.99 -18.44 13.04
CA PRO A 69 5.56 -19.52 13.94
C PRO A 69 5.37 -19.07 15.39
N GLU A 70 5.98 -17.96 15.82
CA GLU A 70 5.80 -17.43 17.18
C GLU A 70 4.38 -16.86 17.36
N ASP A 71 3.78 -16.33 16.30
CA ASP A 71 2.40 -15.82 16.25
C ASP A 71 1.37 -16.95 15.99
N ALA A 72 1.79 -18.16 15.61
CA ALA A 72 0.88 -19.30 15.37
C ALA A 72 0.24 -19.87 16.66
N PHE A 73 0.74 -19.47 17.83
CA PHE A 73 0.17 -19.77 19.15
C PHE A 73 -0.64 -18.59 19.73
N ALA A 74 -0.79 -17.50 18.97
CA ALA A 74 -1.53 -16.32 19.36
C ALA A 74 -3.03 -16.53 19.08
N ASP A 75 -3.73 -17.13 20.04
CA ASP A 75 -5.17 -17.37 19.98
C ASP A 75 -5.95 -16.04 20.14
N GLY A 76 -6.08 -15.26 19.06
CA GLY A 76 -6.92 -14.06 19.09
C GLY A 76 -7.01 -13.25 17.79
N VAL A 77 -8.22 -12.79 17.45
CA VAL A 77 -8.48 -11.81 16.37
C VAL A 77 -7.63 -10.54 16.53
N GLY A 78 -7.33 -10.13 17.77
CA GLY A 78 -6.49 -8.96 18.06
C GLY A 78 -5.06 -9.09 17.50
N ASP A 79 -4.44 -10.26 17.64
CA ASP A 79 -3.06 -10.49 17.19
C ASP A 79 -2.99 -10.53 15.66
N GLN A 80 -4.02 -11.09 15.00
CA GLN A 80 -4.14 -11.10 13.54
C GLN A 80 -4.34 -9.69 12.96
N VAL A 81 -5.20 -8.87 13.59
CA VAL A 81 -5.37 -7.46 13.21
C VAL A 81 -4.06 -6.69 13.35
N ASP A 82 -3.30 -6.92 14.42
CA ASP A 82 -2.02 -6.26 14.64
C ASP A 82 -0.97 -6.69 13.61
N ALA A 83 -0.89 -7.99 13.28
CA ALA A 83 -0.01 -8.52 12.25
C ALA A 83 -0.30 -7.91 10.87
N VAL A 84 -1.58 -7.90 10.46
CA VAL A 84 -2.01 -7.27 9.19
C VAL A 84 -1.71 -5.77 9.20
N SER A 85 -1.96 -5.09 10.32
CA SER A 85 -1.66 -3.67 10.47
C SER A 85 -0.16 -3.37 10.36
N ARG A 86 0.71 -4.22 10.92
CA ARG A 86 2.18 -4.12 10.77
C ARG A 86 2.60 -4.33 9.31
N ALA A 87 2.10 -5.38 8.67
CA ALA A 87 2.36 -5.70 7.27
C ALA A 87 1.97 -4.52 6.35
N TRP A 88 0.77 -3.98 6.55
CA TRP A 88 0.24 -2.86 5.77
C TRP A 88 1.09 -1.60 5.94
N ARG A 89 1.42 -1.21 7.18
CA ARG A 89 2.31 -0.05 7.45
C ARG A 89 3.69 -0.23 6.83
N ARG A 90 4.26 -1.44 6.93
CA ARG A 90 5.57 -1.74 6.35
C ARG A 90 5.54 -1.66 4.82
N ALA A 91 4.51 -2.20 4.18
CA ALA A 91 4.33 -2.11 2.74
C ALA A 91 4.18 -0.65 2.28
N GLN A 92 3.31 0.12 2.94
CA GLN A 92 3.08 1.53 2.62
C GLN A 92 4.34 2.37 2.82
N SER A 93 5.03 2.24 3.96
CA SER A 93 6.24 3.03 4.23
C SER A 93 7.38 2.72 3.26
N LYS A 94 7.54 1.45 2.85
CA LYS A 94 8.56 1.04 1.86
C LYS A 94 8.22 1.45 0.43
N HIS A 95 6.94 1.59 0.10
CA HIS A 95 6.45 1.85 -1.25
C HIS A 95 5.53 3.07 -1.32
N GLN A 96 5.84 4.10 -0.51
CA GLN A 96 4.97 5.26 -0.31
C GLN A 96 4.62 5.97 -1.62
N ALA A 97 5.59 6.13 -2.52
CA ALA A 97 5.38 6.75 -3.82
C ALA A 97 4.36 6.00 -4.68
N LEU A 98 4.49 4.67 -4.75
CA LEU A 98 3.54 3.81 -5.46
C LEU A 98 2.15 3.89 -4.83
N ARG A 99 2.06 3.83 -3.50
CA ARG A 99 0.78 3.93 -2.78
C ARG A 99 0.09 5.28 -3.03
N THR A 100 0.84 6.38 -2.96
CA THR A 100 0.33 7.74 -3.20
C THR A 100 -0.16 7.89 -4.64
N LEU A 101 0.60 7.38 -5.61
CA LEU A 101 0.23 7.37 -7.02
C LEU A 101 -1.10 6.62 -7.25
N LEU A 102 -1.28 5.46 -6.62
CA LEU A 102 -2.51 4.68 -6.73
C LEU A 102 -3.69 5.36 -6.00
N ASP A 103 -3.47 5.96 -4.83
CA ASP A 103 -4.50 6.71 -4.09
C ASP A 103 -5.04 7.89 -4.93
N ASN A 104 -4.16 8.65 -5.59
CA ASN A 104 -4.55 9.72 -6.51
C ASN A 104 -5.16 9.16 -7.81
N GLY A 105 -4.65 8.02 -8.28
CA GLY A 105 -5.17 7.32 -9.46
C GLY A 105 -6.62 6.89 -9.29
N VAL A 106 -7.03 6.37 -8.13
CA VAL A 106 -8.42 5.96 -7.84
C VAL A 106 -9.41 7.11 -8.03
N GLN A 107 -9.01 8.36 -7.74
CA GLN A 107 -9.86 9.55 -7.90
C GLN A 107 -10.11 9.92 -9.37
N ARG A 108 -9.23 9.50 -10.28
CA ARG A 108 -9.25 9.91 -11.70
C ARG A 108 -9.54 8.77 -12.66
N CYS A 109 -9.27 7.53 -12.26
CA CYS A 109 -9.38 6.34 -13.08
C CYS A 109 -10.38 5.38 -12.45
N THR A 110 -11.60 5.37 -12.98
CA THR A 110 -12.70 4.53 -12.48
C THR A 110 -12.40 3.04 -12.54
N ALA A 111 -11.52 2.61 -13.47
CA ALA A 111 -11.09 1.21 -13.59
C ALA A 111 -10.30 0.72 -12.35
N LEU A 112 -9.72 1.61 -11.55
CA LEU A 112 -9.01 1.25 -10.32
C LEU A 112 -9.94 1.00 -9.13
N VAL A 113 -11.13 1.58 -9.12
CA VAL A 113 -12.09 1.48 -7.99
C VAL A 113 -12.33 0.02 -7.57
N PRO A 114 -12.75 -0.91 -8.46
CA PRO A 114 -13.01 -2.29 -8.05
C PRO A 114 -11.77 -3.04 -7.56
N LEU A 115 -10.57 -2.66 -8.04
CA LEU A 115 -9.31 -3.25 -7.58
C LEU A 115 -8.93 -2.76 -6.18
N HIS A 116 -9.12 -1.47 -5.92
CA HIS A 116 -8.91 -0.89 -4.60
C HIS A 116 -9.90 -1.47 -3.58
N GLU A 117 -11.18 -1.61 -3.93
CA GLU A 117 -12.14 -2.28 -3.06
C GLU A 117 -11.79 -3.75 -2.81
N GLY A 118 -11.26 -4.45 -3.82
CA GLY A 118 -10.78 -5.82 -3.68
C GLY A 118 -9.63 -5.94 -2.68
N GLU A 119 -8.71 -4.97 -2.71
CA GLU A 119 -7.64 -4.83 -1.73
C GLU A 119 -8.18 -4.57 -0.31
N LEU A 120 -9.15 -3.65 -0.14
CA LEU A 120 -9.78 -3.41 1.16
C LEU A 120 -10.45 -4.66 1.71
N ARG A 121 -11.18 -5.40 0.87
CA ARG A 121 -11.78 -6.68 1.28
C ARG A 121 -10.75 -7.72 1.69
N MET A 122 -9.66 -7.82 0.92
CA MET A 122 -8.56 -8.71 1.26
C MET A 122 -7.99 -8.40 2.64
N LEU A 123 -7.82 -7.12 3.00
CA LEU A 123 -7.34 -6.73 4.34
C LEU A 123 -8.32 -7.12 5.44
N ALA A 124 -9.62 -6.84 5.26
CA ALA A 124 -10.64 -7.17 6.25
C ALA A 124 -10.67 -8.69 6.54
N VAL A 125 -10.69 -9.51 5.49
CA VAL A 125 -10.71 -10.97 5.61
C VAL A 125 -9.40 -11.49 6.19
N THR A 126 -8.26 -10.96 5.72
CA THR A 126 -6.94 -11.40 6.20
C THR A 126 -6.70 -10.99 7.66
N ALA A 127 -7.35 -9.93 8.14
CA ALA A 127 -7.31 -9.51 9.54
C ALA A 127 -8.29 -10.29 10.43
N GLY A 128 -9.14 -11.16 9.86
CA GLY A 128 -10.19 -11.87 10.62
C GLY A 128 -11.33 -10.96 11.07
N LEU A 129 -11.49 -9.77 10.46
CA LEU A 129 -12.53 -8.79 10.81
C LEU A 129 -13.82 -8.98 10.02
N ALA A 130 -13.79 -9.80 8.97
CA ALA A 130 -14.94 -10.12 8.12
C ALA A 130 -14.75 -11.50 7.50
N GLU A 131 -15.83 -12.21 7.26
CA GLU A 131 -15.84 -13.45 6.50
C GLU A 131 -15.93 -13.19 4.99
N ALA A 132 -15.33 -14.06 4.18
CA ALA A 132 -15.39 -13.94 2.71
C ALA A 132 -16.80 -14.18 2.12
N SER A 133 -17.69 -14.78 2.91
CA SER A 133 -19.11 -15.05 2.60
C SER A 133 -20.01 -13.83 2.77
N GLU A 134 -19.57 -12.83 3.54
CA GLU A 134 -20.33 -11.61 3.80
C GLU A 134 -20.55 -10.78 2.52
N PRO A 135 -21.58 -9.91 2.50
CA PRO A 135 -21.81 -9.00 1.39
C PRO A 135 -20.57 -8.14 1.10
N ARG A 136 -20.19 -8.06 -0.18
CA ARG A 136 -18.94 -7.39 -0.60
C ARG A 136 -18.82 -5.95 -0.10
N GLU A 137 -19.93 -5.22 -0.06
CA GLU A 137 -19.97 -3.84 0.41
C GLU A 137 -19.63 -3.73 1.91
N GLU A 138 -20.15 -4.66 2.74
CA GLU A 138 -19.88 -4.71 4.18
C GLU A 138 -18.39 -5.01 4.44
N VAL A 139 -17.84 -6.02 3.76
CA VAL A 139 -16.41 -6.36 3.85
C VAL A 139 -15.53 -5.20 3.38
N THR A 140 -15.95 -4.48 2.33
CA THR A 140 -15.25 -3.27 1.85
C THR A 140 -15.27 -2.16 2.91
N ASN A 141 -16.40 -1.93 3.58
CA ASN A 141 -16.52 -0.93 4.64
C ASN A 141 -15.63 -1.26 5.85
N VAL A 142 -15.56 -2.53 6.25
CA VAL A 142 -14.64 -3.00 7.30
C VAL A 142 -13.19 -2.75 6.90
N GLY A 143 -12.82 -3.11 5.66
CA GLY A 143 -11.47 -2.89 5.14
C GLY A 143 -11.10 -1.41 5.08
N HIS A 144 -12.04 -0.55 4.68
CA HIS A 144 -11.87 0.89 4.68
C HIS A 144 -11.65 1.45 6.10
N ALA A 145 -12.42 0.97 7.08
CA ALA A 145 -12.24 1.36 8.48
C ALA A 145 -10.85 0.94 9.01
N LEU A 146 -10.39 -0.27 8.67
CA LEU A 146 -9.04 -0.73 9.02
C LEU A 146 -7.96 0.16 8.38
N ASP A 147 -8.04 0.44 7.08
CA ASP A 147 -7.07 1.33 6.40
C ASP A 147 -7.00 2.72 7.05
N ALA A 148 -8.18 3.31 7.34
CA ALA A 148 -8.26 4.61 7.99
C ALA A 148 -7.62 4.62 9.39
N LEU A 149 -7.86 3.58 10.19
CA LEU A 149 -7.25 3.43 11.52
C LEU A 149 -5.73 3.29 11.44
N VAL A 150 -5.24 2.48 10.50
CA VAL A 150 -3.80 2.28 10.31
C VAL A 150 -3.11 3.58 9.89
N ARG A 151 -3.68 4.31 8.93
CA ARG A 151 -3.17 5.62 8.50
C ARG A 151 -3.19 6.65 9.63
N ALA A 152 -4.25 6.66 10.46
CA ALA A 152 -4.32 7.55 11.63
C ALA A 152 -3.27 7.21 12.71
N GLY A 153 -2.98 5.93 12.91
CA GLY A 153 -1.93 5.45 13.81
C GLY A 153 -0.52 5.91 13.42
N ASP A 154 -0.22 5.91 12.12
CA ASP A 154 1.06 6.41 11.60
C ASP A 154 1.21 7.92 11.82
N ALA A 155 0.17 8.71 11.56
CA ALA A 155 0.17 10.17 11.79
C ALA A 155 0.42 10.55 13.27
N ARG A 156 -0.09 9.75 14.21
CA ARG A 156 0.17 9.96 15.65
C ARG A 156 1.60 9.60 16.03
N THR A 157 2.16 8.56 15.41
CA THR A 157 3.53 8.10 15.68
C THR A 157 4.56 9.09 15.15
N THR A 158 4.33 9.70 13.98
CA THR A 158 5.20 10.76 13.43
C THR A 158 5.18 12.01 14.32
N CYS A 159 4.00 12.45 14.78
CA CYS A 159 3.88 13.60 15.69
C CYS A 159 4.66 13.40 17.01
N ARG A 160 4.59 12.20 17.61
CA ARG A 160 5.30 11.88 18.85
C ARG A 160 6.83 11.84 18.70
N ARG A 161 7.34 11.57 17.49
CA ARG A 161 8.79 11.58 17.18
C ARG A 161 9.36 12.98 16.87
N SER A 162 8.61 14.05 17.14
CA SER A 162 9.07 15.43 16.98
C SER A 162 10.33 15.74 17.81
N PRO A 163 11.22 16.65 17.34
CA PRO A 163 12.55 16.93 17.90
C PRO A 163 12.56 17.36 19.38
N MET A 164 11.42 17.79 19.91
CA MET A 164 11.21 18.06 21.34
C MET A 164 11.48 16.84 22.23
N GLY A 165 11.25 15.61 21.73
CA GLY A 165 11.55 14.38 22.47
C GLY A 165 13.05 14.08 22.61
N HIS A 166 13.86 14.57 21.66
CA HIS A 166 15.32 14.46 21.73
C HIS A 166 15.91 15.52 22.68
N LEU A 167 15.38 16.75 22.62
CA LEU A 167 15.75 17.84 23.53
C LEU A 167 15.41 17.53 25.01
N ARG A 168 14.24 16.94 25.28
CA ARG A 168 13.89 16.50 26.65
C ARG A 168 14.80 15.39 27.17
N ARG A 169 15.33 14.53 26.30
CA ARG A 169 16.26 13.46 26.69
C ARG A 169 17.67 14.00 27.01
N LEU A 170 18.10 15.06 26.33
CA LEU A 170 19.37 15.76 26.60
C LEU A 170 19.31 16.58 27.90
N LEU A 171 18.17 17.20 28.20
CA LEU A 171 17.98 17.97 29.45
C LEU A 171 17.79 17.09 30.70
N ALA A 172 17.37 15.82 30.53
CA ALA A 172 17.23 14.88 31.64
C ALA A 172 18.55 14.20 32.06
N HIS A 173 19.62 14.32 31.26
CA HIS A 173 20.95 13.79 31.58
C HIS A 173 21.91 14.87 32.12
N SER A 174 21.42 16.07 32.40
CA SER A 174 22.23 17.22 32.86
C SER A 174 21.81 17.76 34.24
N ALA A 175 21.17 16.92 35.07
CA ALA A 175 20.83 17.22 36.47
C ALA A 175 21.45 16.19 37.41
#